data_AF-A0A2K0T2D3-F1
#
_entry.id   AF-A0A2K0T2D3-F1
#
_cell.length_a   1.000
_cell.length_b   1.000
_cell.length_c   1.000
_cell.angle_alpha   90.00
_cell.angle_beta   90.00
_cell.angle_gamma   90.00
#
_symmetry.space_group_name_H-M   'P 1'
#
loop_
_entity.id
_entity.type
_entity.pdbx_description
1 polymer ?
#
loop_
_entity_poly.entity_id
_entity_poly.type
_entity_poly.pdbx_seq_one_letter_code
_entity_poly.pdbx_strand_id
1 'polypeptide(L)'
;MLASLIDQICQQYLFDFDNLEVDGVNKELLENRDPEELYNLLYTLIKTLPADITLMLLIDEAYIYEREKFEDGLSIFDELVKLVEDESLSTTVKLLFASTGRVGYLGETFQQGGQVLNVDTAAHQGGAPSEKRMTRQMMRNFED
;
A
#
# COMPACT_ATOMS: atom_id res chain seq x y z
N MET A 1 -2.18 -3.42 9.46
CA MET A 1 -2.21 -2.99 8.05
C MET A 1 -2.81 -4.11 7.19
N LEU A 2 -2.17 -5.29 7.09
CA LEU A 2 -2.63 -6.41 6.26
C LEU A 2 -4.10 -6.81 6.45
N ALA A 3 -4.55 -6.98 7.70
CA ALA A 3 -5.95 -7.32 7.99
C ALA A 3 -6.95 -6.29 7.42
N SER A 4 -6.57 -5.01 7.35
CA SER A 4 -7.42 -3.98 6.75
C SER A 4 -7.41 -4.05 5.22
N LEU A 5 -6.29 -4.40 4.59
CA LEU A 5 -6.24 -4.63 3.14
C LEU A 5 -7.10 -5.83 2.76
N ILE A 6 -7.03 -6.92 3.54
CA ILE A 6 -7.88 -8.10 3.37
C ILE A 6 -9.36 -7.71 3.45
N ASP A 7 -9.77 -7.03 4.53
CA ASP A 7 -11.15 -6.59 4.71
C ASP A 7 -11.65 -5.71 3.55
N GLN A 8 -10.81 -4.76 3.09
CA GLN A 8 -11.15 -3.90 1.96
C GLN A 8 -11.33 -4.69 0.66
N ILE A 9 -10.47 -5.66 0.36
CA ILE A 9 -10.57 -6.50 -0.83
C ILE A 9 -11.84 -7.36 -0.76
N CYS A 10 -12.12 -7.97 0.40
CA CYS A 10 -13.33 -8.78 0.62
C CYS A 10 -14.63 -7.97 0.54
N GLN A 11 -14.59 -6.67 0.83
CA GLN A 11 -15.75 -5.79 0.66
C GLN A 11 -15.97 -5.39 -0.81
N GLN A 12 -14.91 -5.38 -1.62
CA GLN A 12 -14.97 -4.98 -3.03
C GLN A 12 -15.26 -6.15 -3.97
N TYR A 13 -14.86 -7.36 -3.60
CA TYR A 13 -14.98 -8.57 -4.42
C TYR A 13 -15.59 -9.72 -3.62
N LEU A 14 -16.40 -10.53 -4.28
CA LEU A 14 -16.97 -11.74 -3.70
C LEU A 14 -15.95 -12.87 -3.81
N PHE A 15 -15.55 -13.41 -2.67
CA PHE A 15 -14.70 -14.59 -2.60
C PHE A 15 -15.52 -15.80 -2.17
N ASP A 16 -15.29 -16.92 -2.84
CA ASP A 16 -15.79 -18.22 -2.42
C ASP A 16 -14.79 -18.84 -1.45
N PHE A 17 -14.96 -18.55 -0.16
CA PHE A 17 -14.10 -19.06 0.90
C PHE A 17 -14.20 -20.57 1.11
N ASP A 18 -15.27 -21.21 0.62
CA ASP A 18 -15.45 -22.66 0.75
C ASP A 18 -14.58 -23.42 -0.25
N ASN A 19 -14.29 -22.80 -1.41
CA ASN A 19 -13.44 -23.34 -2.47
C ASN A 19 -12.07 -22.64 -2.56
N LEU A 20 -11.80 -21.67 -1.70
CA LEU A 20 -10.49 -21.04 -1.61
C LEU A 20 -9.52 -22.13 -1.11
N GLU A 21 -8.57 -22.53 -1.95
CA GLU A 21 -7.45 -23.39 -1.54
C GLU A 21 -6.57 -22.58 -0.57
N VAL A 22 -7.05 -22.42 0.66
CA VAL A 22 -6.28 -21.89 1.79
C VAL A 22 -5.41 -23.01 2.37
N ASP A 23 -4.88 -23.87 1.50
CA ASP A 23 -4.06 -25.01 1.88
C ASP A 23 -2.78 -24.48 2.53
N GLY A 24 -2.66 -24.69 3.83
CA GLY A 24 -1.49 -24.31 4.62
C GLY A 24 -1.65 -23.09 5.52
N VAL A 25 -2.79 -22.38 5.50
CA VAL A 25 -2.98 -21.23 6.40
C VAL A 25 -3.41 -21.69 7.80
N ASN A 26 -2.64 -21.29 8.80
CA ASN A 26 -2.89 -21.65 10.18
C ASN A 26 -3.96 -20.73 10.80
N LYS A 27 -5.16 -21.28 11.01
CA LYS A 27 -6.30 -20.54 11.59
C LYS A 27 -6.00 -19.91 12.94
N GLU A 28 -5.24 -20.59 13.80
CA GLU A 28 -4.89 -20.07 15.13
C GLU A 28 -3.96 -18.86 15.01
N LEU A 29 -3.00 -18.90 14.09
CA LEU A 29 -2.10 -17.78 13.84
C LEU A 29 -2.81 -16.61 13.15
N LEU A 30 -3.75 -16.88 12.25
CA LEU A 30 -4.62 -15.85 11.67
C LEU A 30 -5.47 -15.13 12.74
N GLU A 31 -6.08 -15.88 13.66
CA GLU A 31 -6.86 -15.32 14.77
C GLU A 31 -6.00 -14.43 15.67
N ASN A 32 -4.73 -14.83 15.87
CA ASN A 32 -3.74 -14.04 16.60
C ASN A 32 -3.12 -12.90 15.78
N ARG A 33 -3.56 -12.70 14.53
CA ARG A 33 -3.07 -11.66 13.61
C ARG A 33 -1.58 -11.76 13.32
N ASP A 34 -1.08 -12.98 13.20
CA ASP A 34 0.26 -13.23 12.74
C ASP A 34 0.53 -12.55 11.38
N PRO A 35 1.60 -11.75 11.23
CA PRO A 35 1.85 -11.01 10.01
C PRO A 35 2.08 -11.89 8.77
N GLU A 36 2.77 -13.03 8.91
CA GLU A 36 3.09 -13.92 7.80
C GLU A 36 1.82 -14.61 7.30
N GLU A 37 1.00 -15.11 8.21
CA GLU A 37 -0.27 -15.75 7.86
C GLU A 37 -1.27 -14.77 7.26
N LEU A 38 -1.31 -13.53 7.77
CA LEU A 38 -2.11 -12.47 7.15
C LEU A 38 -1.61 -12.13 5.74
N TYR A 39 -0.29 -12.16 5.50
CA TYR A 39 0.25 -11.95 4.16
C TYR A 39 -0.11 -13.12 3.23
N ASN A 40 0.03 -14.36 3.68
CA ASN A 40 -0.35 -15.55 2.91
C ASN A 40 -1.83 -15.54 2.51
N LEU A 41 -2.71 -15.13 3.43
CA LEU A 41 -4.13 -14.95 3.13
C LEU A 41 -4.35 -13.84 2.10
N LEU A 42 -3.72 -12.67 2.27
CA LEU A 42 -3.79 -11.57 1.31
C LEU A 42 -3.33 -12.03 -0.08
N TYR A 43 -2.20 -12.72 -0.16
CA TYR A 43 -1.65 -13.26 -1.41
C TYR A 43 -2.64 -14.20 -2.10
N THR A 44 -3.20 -15.15 -1.35
CA THR A 44 -4.18 -16.12 -1.87
C THR A 44 -5.41 -15.43 -2.44
N LEU A 45 -5.93 -14.41 -1.74
CA LEU A 45 -7.05 -13.61 -2.24
C LEU A 45 -6.69 -12.89 -3.53
N ILE A 46 -5.52 -12.24 -3.59
CA ILE A 46 -5.06 -11.52 -4.79
C ILE A 46 -4.91 -12.44 -5.99
N LYS A 47 -4.41 -13.66 -5.78
CA LYS A 47 -4.25 -14.67 -6.85
C LYS A 47 -5.58 -15.10 -7.47
N THR A 48 -6.68 -15.00 -6.72
CA THR A 48 -8.01 -15.36 -7.21
C THR A 48 -8.73 -14.21 -7.91
N LEU A 49 -8.15 -13.01 -7.92
CA LEU A 49 -8.73 -11.85 -8.56
C LEU A 49 -8.74 -11.98 -10.11
N PRO A 50 -9.77 -11.42 -10.79
CA PRO A 50 -9.86 -11.44 -12.25
C PRO A 50 -8.70 -10.71 -12.96
N ALA A 51 -8.26 -11.22 -14.12
CA ALA A 51 -7.12 -10.64 -14.84
C ALA A 51 -7.36 -9.22 -15.41
N ASP A 52 -8.62 -8.82 -15.54
CA ASP A 52 -9.02 -7.53 -16.09
C ASP A 52 -9.02 -6.38 -15.06
N ILE A 53 -8.72 -6.68 -13.79
CA ILE A 53 -8.61 -5.67 -12.74
C ILE A 53 -7.16 -5.25 -12.49
N THR A 54 -6.99 -4.02 -12.02
CA THR A 54 -5.73 -3.53 -11.45
C THR A 54 -5.95 -3.27 -9.97
N LEU A 55 -5.28 -4.05 -9.12
CA LEU A 55 -5.31 -3.86 -7.68
C LEU A 55 -4.31 -2.78 -7.28
N MET A 56 -4.76 -1.75 -6.57
CA MET A 56 -3.89 -0.73 -5.99
C MET A 56 -3.89 -0.85 -4.46
N LEU A 57 -2.74 -1.19 -3.90
CA LEU A 57 -2.50 -1.21 -2.47
C LEU A 57 -1.90 0.14 -2.05
N LEU A 58 -2.64 0.88 -1.24
CA LEU A 58 -2.20 2.14 -0.64
C LEU A 58 -1.90 1.90 0.83
N ILE A 59 -0.65 2.10 1.23
CA ILE A 59 -0.24 2.05 2.63
C ILE A 59 0.08 3.47 3.07
N ASP A 60 -0.85 4.03 3.84
CA ASP A 60 -0.72 5.37 4.39
C ASP A 60 0.09 5.38 5.69
N GLU A 61 0.73 6.52 5.93
CA GLU A 61 1.64 6.76 7.05
C GLU A 61 2.67 5.66 7.30
N ALA A 62 3.37 5.27 6.23
CA ALA A 62 4.34 4.17 6.22
C ALA A 62 5.41 4.29 7.32
N TYR A 63 5.86 5.51 7.67
CA TYR A 63 6.83 5.74 8.75
C TYR A 63 6.39 5.21 10.13
N ILE A 64 5.09 4.99 10.36
CA ILE A 64 4.59 4.42 11.63
C ILE A 64 5.08 2.98 11.77
N TYR A 65 5.16 2.24 10.68
CA TYR A 65 5.47 0.82 10.64
C TYR A 65 6.98 0.53 10.63
N GLU A 66 7.82 1.56 10.45
CA GLU A 66 9.28 1.44 10.59
C GLU A 66 9.78 1.71 12.01
N ARG A 67 8.87 1.95 12.97
CA ARG A 67 9.24 2.14 14.38
C ARG A 67 9.64 0.80 15.00
N GLU A 68 10.59 0.82 15.94
CA GLU A 68 11.15 -0.34 16.65
C GLU A 68 10.09 -1.37 17.12
N LYS A 69 8.93 -0.92 17.61
CA LYS A 69 7.82 -1.79 18.00
C LYS A 69 7.21 -2.66 16.88
N PHE A 70 7.60 -2.44 15.63
CA PHE A 70 7.13 -3.14 14.44
C PHE A 70 8.29 -3.71 13.60
N GLU A 71 9.51 -3.72 14.13
CA GLU A 71 10.70 -4.17 13.42
C GLU A 71 10.55 -5.59 12.87
N ASP A 72 9.95 -6.49 13.65
CA ASP A 72 9.67 -7.88 13.24
C ASP A 72 8.74 -7.98 12.01
N GLY A 73 7.95 -6.93 11.74
CA GLY A 73 7.02 -6.86 10.62
C GLY A 73 7.59 -6.21 9.36
N LEU A 74 8.86 -5.79 9.36
CA LEU A 74 9.46 -5.13 8.19
C LEU A 74 9.59 -6.06 6.98
N SER A 75 9.79 -7.36 7.20
CA SER A 75 9.84 -8.38 6.16
C SER A 75 8.57 -8.40 5.29
N ILE A 76 7.41 -8.04 5.87
CA ILE A 76 6.16 -7.94 5.13
C ILE A 76 6.24 -6.86 4.04
N PHE A 77 7.02 -5.79 4.23
CA PHE A 77 7.19 -4.79 3.19
C PHE A 77 8.01 -5.33 2.01
N ASP A 78 9.05 -6.14 2.26
CA ASP A 78 9.77 -6.83 1.19
C ASP A 78 8.83 -7.75 0.41
N GLU A 79 7.97 -8.49 1.11
CA GLU A 79 6.99 -9.38 0.48
C GLU A 79 5.96 -8.60 -0.36
N LEU A 80 5.44 -7.48 0.15
CA LEU A 80 4.56 -6.59 -0.62
C LEU A 80 5.25 -5.97 -1.85
N VAL A 81 6.54 -5.64 -1.75
CA VAL A 81 7.30 -5.12 -2.89
C VAL A 81 7.47 -6.22 -3.95
N LYS A 82 7.86 -7.44 -3.55
CA LYS A 82 7.98 -8.60 -4.45
C LYS A 82 6.65 -8.96 -5.11
N LEU A 83 5.52 -8.76 -4.42
CA LEU A 83 4.19 -9.01 -4.95
C LEU A 83 3.91 -8.24 -6.26
N VAL A 84 4.48 -7.04 -6.41
CA VAL A 84 4.31 -6.21 -7.62
C VAL A 84 5.03 -6.84 -8.82
N GLU A 85 6.05 -7.65 -8.57
CA GLU A 85 6.88 -8.31 -9.59
C GLU A 85 6.47 -9.79 -9.81
N ASP A 86 5.45 -10.29 -9.10
CA ASP A 86 5.02 -11.68 -9.21
C ASP A 86 4.24 -11.93 -10.52
N GLU A 87 4.94 -12.49 -11.50
CA GLU A 87 4.38 -12.88 -12.80
C GLU A 87 3.37 -14.04 -12.73
N SER A 88 3.25 -14.73 -11.59
CA SER A 88 2.24 -15.79 -11.40
C SER A 88 0.84 -15.24 -11.13
N LEU A 89 0.72 -13.93 -10.84
CA LEU A 89 -0.56 -13.26 -10.64
C LEU A 89 -1.22 -12.92 -11.98
N SER A 90 -2.50 -13.25 -12.10
CA SER A 90 -3.35 -12.84 -13.22
C SER A 90 -3.65 -11.33 -13.21
N THR A 91 -3.69 -10.74 -12.01
CA THR A 91 -4.06 -9.35 -11.74
C THR A 91 -2.83 -8.46 -11.70
N THR A 92 -2.92 -7.26 -12.30
CA THR A 92 -1.86 -6.25 -12.13
C THR A 92 -1.92 -5.65 -10.73
N VAL A 93 -0.85 -5.76 -9.95
CA VAL A 93 -0.73 -5.15 -8.62
C VAL A 93 0.10 -3.88 -8.70
N LYS A 94 -0.37 -2.82 -8.04
CA LYS A 94 0.36 -1.57 -7.83
C LYS A 94 0.46 -1.29 -6.35
N LEU A 95 1.64 -0.90 -5.90
CA LEU A 95 1.90 -0.58 -4.49
C LEU A 95 2.32 0.88 -4.36
N LEU A 96 1.70 1.59 -3.41
CA LEU A 96 2.06 2.96 -3.06
C LEU A 96 2.17 3.10 -1.54
N PHE A 97 3.35 3.51 -1.09
CA PHE A 97 3.58 3.95 0.29
C PHE A 97 3.48 5.48 0.35
N ALA A 98 2.58 5.97 1.19
CA ALA A 98 2.47 7.39 1.51
C ALA A 98 2.99 7.62 2.93
N SER A 99 3.66 8.74 3.16
CA SER A 99 4.09 9.11 4.50
C SER A 99 4.30 10.62 4.64
N THR A 100 3.89 11.16 5.80
CA THR A 100 4.23 12.52 6.21
C THR A 100 5.58 12.60 6.95
N GLY A 101 6.06 11.47 7.45
CA GLY A 101 7.37 11.32 8.09
C GLY A 101 8.45 10.81 7.13
N ARG A 102 9.71 10.88 7.57
CA ARG A 102 10.79 10.18 6.87
C ARG A 102 10.67 8.68 7.10
N VAL A 103 10.76 7.94 6.00
CA VAL A 103 10.98 6.49 5.95
C VAL A 103 12.46 6.23 5.69
N GLY A 104 13.08 5.39 6.51
CA GLY A 104 14.45 4.91 6.36
C GLY A 104 14.48 3.66 5.49
N TYR A 105 13.91 2.56 5.98
CA TYR A 105 13.98 1.26 5.33
C TYR A 105 13.30 1.26 3.96
N LEU A 106 12.03 1.67 3.86
CA LEU A 106 11.32 1.81 2.58
C LEU A 106 11.99 2.88 1.70
N GLY A 107 12.55 3.92 2.32
CA GLY A 107 13.30 4.94 1.61
C GLY A 107 14.46 4.35 0.81
N GLU A 108 15.24 3.47 1.42
CA GLU A 108 16.36 2.79 0.77
C GLU A 108 15.89 1.82 -0.32
N THR A 109 14.83 1.04 -0.07
CA THR A 109 14.23 0.11 -1.04
C THR A 109 13.80 0.82 -2.33
N PHE A 110 13.13 1.97 -2.25
CA PHE A 110 12.60 2.68 -3.41
C PHE A 110 13.57 3.70 -4.05
N GLN A 111 14.62 4.12 -3.33
CA GLN A 111 15.63 5.04 -3.86
C GLN A 111 16.42 4.44 -5.03
N GLN A 112 16.66 3.13 -5.01
CA GLN A 112 17.41 2.45 -6.08
C GLN A 112 16.72 2.55 -7.45
N GLY A 113 15.40 2.73 -7.48
CA GLY A 113 14.61 2.85 -8.71
C GLY A 113 14.19 4.27 -9.10
N GLY A 114 14.54 5.30 -8.32
CA GLY A 114 14.05 6.67 -8.55
C GLY A 114 12.54 6.82 -8.38
N GLN A 115 11.90 5.93 -7.62
CA GLN A 115 10.44 5.84 -7.45
C GLN A 115 9.92 6.62 -6.23
N VAL A 116 10.80 7.36 -5.55
CA VAL A 116 10.44 8.19 -4.40
C VAL A 116 9.99 9.56 -4.88
N LEU A 117 8.71 9.89 -4.66
CA LEU A 117 8.17 11.22 -4.89
C LEU A 117 8.19 12.05 -3.60
N ASN A 118 9.06 13.06 -3.54
CA ASN A 118 9.08 14.00 -2.42
C ASN A 118 8.21 15.23 -2.72
N VAL A 119 7.07 15.35 -2.03
CA VAL A 119 6.08 16.41 -2.25
C VAL A 119 6.59 17.79 -1.81
N ASP A 120 7.47 17.89 -0.80
CA ASP A 120 8.08 19.16 -0.37
C ASP A 120 8.90 19.77 -1.50
N THR A 121 9.60 18.92 -2.26
CA THR A 121 10.33 19.35 -3.46
C THR A 121 9.43 19.57 -4.67
N ALA A 122 8.30 18.86 -4.76
CA ALA A 122 7.34 18.99 -5.86
C ALA A 122 6.62 20.36 -5.85
N ALA A 123 6.36 20.94 -4.67
CA ALA A 123 5.81 22.29 -4.56
C ALA A 123 6.72 23.38 -5.16
N HIS A 124 8.02 23.11 -5.29
CA HIS A 124 9.01 24.02 -5.85
C HIS A 124 9.27 23.78 -7.35
N GLN A 125 8.69 22.74 -7.96
CA GLN A 125 8.80 22.48 -9.38
C GLN A 125 7.77 23.28 -10.18
N GLY A 126 7.95 24.60 -10.23
CA GLY A 126 7.66 25.52 -11.36
C GLY A 126 6.33 25.48 -12.13
N GLY A 127 5.36 24.66 -11.75
CA GLY A 127 4.06 24.59 -12.40
C GLY A 127 3.26 25.83 -12.03
N ALA A 128 2.93 26.67 -13.02
CA ALA A 128 2.05 27.80 -12.82
C ALA A 128 0.81 27.33 -12.04
N PRO A 129 0.44 28.00 -10.93
CA PRO A 129 -0.73 27.60 -10.15
C PRO A 129 -1.94 27.59 -11.08
N SER A 130 -2.76 26.54 -10.99
CA SER A 130 -4.00 26.51 -11.79
C SER A 130 -4.88 27.71 -11.46
N GLU A 131 -5.65 28.21 -12.42
CA GLU A 131 -6.54 29.37 -12.22
C GLU A 131 -7.40 29.21 -10.96
N LYS A 132 -7.92 28.00 -10.70
CA LYS A 132 -8.68 27.69 -9.49
C LYS A 132 -7.91 27.89 -8.18
N ARG A 133 -6.59 27.64 -8.16
CA ARG A 133 -5.73 27.92 -6.98
C ARG A 133 -5.46 29.42 -6.86
N MET A 134 -5.25 30.13 -7.97
CA MET A 134 -5.10 31.58 -7.97
C MET A 134 -6.35 32.29 -7.43
N THR A 135 -7.55 31.91 -7.89
CA THR A 135 -8.79 32.54 -7.43
C THR A 135 -9.02 32.33 -5.94
N ARG A 136 -8.71 31.14 -5.40
CA ARG A 136 -8.78 30.89 -3.96
C ARG A 136 -7.79 31.71 -3.15
N GLN A 137 -6.54 31.83 -3.61
CA GLN A 137 -5.53 32.63 -2.91
C GLN A 137 -5.87 34.12 -2.95
N MET A 138 -6.37 34.61 -4.07
CA MET A 138 -6.84 35.99 -4.18
C MET A 138 -8.00 36.24 -3.22
N MET A 139 -9.03 35.38 -3.21
CA MET A 139 -10.16 35.54 -2.28
C MET A 139 -9.73 35.50 -0.80
N ARG A 140 -8.79 34.63 -0.44
CA ARG A 140 -8.28 34.54 0.94
C ARG A 140 -7.48 35.77 1.36
N ASN A 141 -6.80 36.44 0.43
CA ASN A 141 -6.05 37.68 0.70
C ASN A 141 -6.94 38.95 0.74
N PHE A 142 -8.24 38.84 0.41
CA PHE A 142 -9.20 39.94 0.53
C PHE A 142 -10.04 39.85 1.83
N GLU A 143 -9.84 38.81 2.64
CA GLU A 143 -10.54 38.58 3.91
C GLU A 143 -9.69 38.87 5.15
N ASP A 144 -8.43 39.30 4.96
CA ASP A 144 -7.52 39.87 6.00
C ASP A 144 -7.40 41.39 5.82
#